data_AF-A0A7V8VZ51-F1
#
_entry.id   AF-A0A7V8VZ51-F1
#
_cell.length_a   1.000
_cell.length_b   1.000
_cell.length_c   1.000
_cell.angle_alpha   90.00
_cell.angle_beta   90.00
_cell.angle_gamma   90.00
#
_symmetry.space_group_name_H-M   'P 1'
#
loop_
_entity.id
_entity.type
_entity.pdbx_description
1 polymer ?
#
loop_
_entity_poly.entity_id
_entity_poly.type
_entity_poly.pdbx_seq_one_letter_code
_entity_poly.pdbx_strand_id
1 'polypeptide(L)'
;SGAVSATGTAASAAGAILIATLAALGAAAALWVDAAASGIFSAVAVAGFAGALLDSVLGATVQGVWWCPTCDESTESKRHHCGAPTRLVRGMGVVDNDLVNAASVAGAGVLGMLLLILFE
;
A
#
# COMPACT_ATOMS: atom_id res chain seq x y z
N SER A 1 -1.29 -11.28 4.73
CA SER A 1 -0.64 -9.99 5.04
C SER A 1 0.84 -10.08 4.75
N GLY A 2 1.29 -9.55 3.61
CA GLY A 2 2.68 -9.65 3.16
C GLY A 2 3.64 -8.83 4.05
N ALA A 3 3.38 -7.54 4.29
CA ALA A 3 4.36 -6.67 4.95
C ALA A 3 4.50 -6.84 6.48
N VAL A 4 3.77 -7.79 7.09
CA VAL A 4 3.88 -8.12 8.52
C VAL A 4 4.91 -9.25 8.75
N SER A 5 5.26 -10.02 7.71
CA SER A 5 6.34 -11.01 7.78
C SER A 5 7.68 -10.39 7.40
N ALA A 6 8.79 -10.90 7.94
CA ALA A 6 10.13 -10.41 7.61
C ALA A 6 10.41 -10.44 6.09
N THR A 7 9.97 -11.49 5.40
CA THR A 7 10.14 -11.62 3.95
C THR A 7 9.31 -10.60 3.19
N GLY A 8 8.08 -10.34 3.60
CA GLY A 8 7.26 -9.35 2.91
C GLY A 8 7.63 -7.92 3.25
N THR A 9 8.12 -7.62 4.46
CA THR A 9 8.71 -6.31 4.77
C THR A 9 9.94 -6.05 3.90
N ALA A 10 10.82 -7.05 3.74
CA ALA A 10 11.97 -6.93 2.85
C ALA A 10 11.56 -6.75 1.38
N ALA A 11 10.54 -7.48 0.92
CA ALA A 11 9.99 -7.32 -0.42
C ALA A 11 9.39 -5.92 -0.64
N SER A 12 8.66 -5.38 0.34
CA SER A 12 8.13 -4.00 0.29
C SER A 12 9.23 -2.96 0.23
N ALA A 13 10.31 -3.13 1.01
CA ALA A 13 11.46 -2.23 0.97
C ALA A 13 12.18 -2.28 -0.39
N ALA A 14 12.43 -3.48 -0.92
CA ALA A 14 13.04 -3.66 -2.23
C ALA A 14 12.17 -3.05 -3.36
N GLY A 15 10.85 -3.26 -3.31
CA GLY A 15 9.91 -2.66 -4.25
C GLY A 15 9.91 -1.12 -4.18
N ALA A 16 9.93 -0.56 -2.97
CA ALA A 16 10.01 0.90 -2.79
C ALA A 16 11.31 1.49 -3.34
N ILE A 17 12.45 0.84 -3.10
CA ILE A 17 13.75 1.24 -3.66
C ILE A 17 13.75 1.17 -5.19
N LEU A 18 13.16 0.13 -5.77
CA LEU A 18 13.05 0.00 -7.23
C LEU A 18 12.23 1.14 -7.82
N ILE A 19 11.05 1.43 -7.26
CA ILE A 19 10.18 2.52 -7.72
C ILE A 19 10.89 3.88 -7.57
N ALA A 20 11.56 4.11 -6.44
CA ALA A 20 12.34 5.33 -6.20
C ALA A 20 13.47 5.51 -7.21
N THR A 21 14.18 4.44 -7.54
CA THR A 21 15.23 4.46 -8.56
C THR A 21 14.66 4.83 -9.92
N LEU A 22 13.55 4.21 -10.32
CA LEU A 22 12.88 4.52 -11.59
C LEU A 22 12.35 5.96 -11.63
N ALA A 23 11.79 6.44 -10.52
CA ALA A 23 11.30 7.81 -10.41
C ALA A 23 12.44 8.84 -10.55
N ALA A 24 13.55 8.63 -9.85
CA ALA A 24 14.72 9.51 -9.92
C ALA A 24 15.35 9.52 -11.32
N LEU A 25 15.52 8.35 -11.95
CA LEU A 25 16.03 8.25 -13.33
C LEU A 25 15.06 8.88 -14.34
N GLY A 26 13.76 8.67 -14.17
CA GLY A 26 12.73 9.29 -15.01
C GLY A 26 12.71 10.80 -14.88
N ALA A 27 12.82 11.35 -13.67
CA ALA A 27 12.91 12.79 -13.44
C ALA A 27 14.18 13.40 -14.06
N ALA A 28 15.34 12.73 -13.91
CA ALA A 28 16.57 13.18 -14.56
C ALA A 28 16.46 13.19 -16.09
N ALA A 29 15.90 12.12 -16.68
CA ALA A 29 15.81 11.98 -18.12
C ALA A 29 14.72 12.87 -18.77
N ALA A 30 13.55 13.00 -18.14
CA ALA A 30 12.39 13.68 -18.73
C ALA A 30 12.28 15.14 -18.31
N LEU A 31 12.71 15.48 -17.09
CA LEU A 31 12.53 16.80 -16.50
C LEU A 31 13.85 17.56 -16.31
N TRP A 32 14.99 16.95 -16.66
CA TRP A 32 16.33 17.53 -16.51
C TRP A 32 16.65 17.94 -15.06
N VAL A 33 16.06 17.24 -14.09
CA VAL A 33 16.27 17.46 -12.67
C VAL A 33 17.52 16.71 -12.22
N ASP A 34 18.35 17.33 -11.39
CA ASP A 34 19.44 16.62 -10.72
C ASP A 34 18.85 15.62 -9.72
N ALA A 35 18.87 14.34 -10.08
CA ALA A 35 18.33 13.25 -9.28
C ALA A 35 19.00 13.13 -7.90
N ALA A 36 20.28 13.51 -7.78
CA ALA A 36 21.01 13.45 -6.52
C ALA A 36 20.65 14.62 -5.60
N ALA A 37 20.46 15.82 -6.16
CA ALA A 37 20.14 17.02 -5.38
C ALA A 37 18.64 17.16 -5.04
N SER A 38 17.75 16.56 -5.83
CA SER A 38 16.29 16.78 -5.73
C SER A 38 15.58 16.02 -4.60
N GLY A 39 16.25 15.13 -3.88
CA GLY A 39 15.62 14.31 -2.84
C GLY A 39 14.55 13.32 -3.32
N ILE A 40 14.28 13.24 -4.63
CA ILE A 40 13.22 12.40 -5.23
C ILE A 40 13.37 10.93 -4.83
N PHE A 41 14.58 10.39 -4.91
CA PHE A 41 14.83 9.01 -4.50
C PHE A 41 14.41 8.76 -3.05
N SER A 42 14.91 9.58 -2.12
CA SER A 42 14.63 9.43 -0.68
C SER A 42 13.15 9.61 -0.38
N ALA A 43 12.52 10.63 -0.96
CA ALA A 43 11.10 10.90 -0.77
C ALA A 43 10.23 9.74 -1.26
N VAL A 44 10.46 9.24 -2.49
CA VAL A 44 9.68 8.14 -3.06
C VAL A 44 9.95 6.82 -2.34
N ALA A 45 11.19 6.53 -1.96
CA ALA A 45 11.53 5.29 -1.25
C ALA A 45 10.86 5.24 0.13
N VAL A 46 10.98 6.32 0.92
CA VAL A 46 10.38 6.40 2.25
C VAL A 46 8.85 6.40 2.16
N ALA A 47 8.28 7.21 1.26
CA ALA A 47 6.84 7.28 1.07
C ALA A 47 6.24 5.95 0.58
N GLY A 48 6.87 5.30 -0.40
CA GLY A 48 6.42 4.01 -0.94
C GLY A 48 6.47 2.90 0.10
N PHE A 49 7.55 2.83 0.89
CA PHE A 49 7.65 1.86 1.97
C PHE A 49 6.62 2.12 3.08
N ALA A 50 6.48 3.37 3.52
CA ALA A 50 5.48 3.76 4.50
C ALA A 50 4.05 3.48 4.01
N GLY A 51 3.77 3.70 2.73
CA GLY A 51 2.49 3.35 2.09
C GLY A 51 2.19 1.85 2.16
N ALA A 52 3.16 1.00 1.88
CA ALA A 52 3.01 -0.45 1.98
C ALA A 52 2.78 -0.92 3.42
N LEU A 53 3.40 -0.25 4.40
CA LEU A 53 3.13 -0.52 5.82
C LEU A 53 1.72 -0.06 6.22
N LEU A 54 1.31 1.14 5.79
CA LEU A 54 -0.02 1.68 6.03
C LEU A 54 -1.10 0.74 5.47
N ASP A 55 -0.88 0.23 4.26
CA ASP A 55 -1.73 -0.78 3.62
C ASP A 55 -1.90 -2.04 4.47
N SER A 56 -0.79 -2.60 4.93
CA SER A 56 -0.84 -3.79 5.78
C SER A 56 -1.49 -3.55 7.13
N VAL A 57 -1.32 -2.36 7.71
CA VAL A 57 -2.01 -1.97 8.96
C VAL A 57 -3.51 -1.83 8.72
N LEU A 58 -3.92 -1.04 7.73
CA LEU A 58 -5.33 -0.80 7.42
C LEU A 58 -6.04 -2.09 7.00
N GLY A 59 -5.41 -2.91 6.16
CA GLY A 59 -5.90 -4.23 5.76
C GLY A 59 -6.08 -5.19 6.94
N ALA A 60 -5.20 -5.12 7.94
CA ALA A 60 -5.30 -5.94 9.14
C ALA A 60 -6.37 -5.44 10.12
N THR A 61 -6.56 -4.12 10.24
CA THR A 61 -7.38 -3.53 11.31
C THR A 61 -8.79 -3.15 10.89
N VAL A 62 -8.96 -2.53 9.71
CA VAL A 62 -10.23 -1.92 9.30
C VAL A 62 -10.91 -2.61 8.13
N GLN A 63 -10.16 -3.31 7.27
CA GLN A 63 -10.73 -4.02 6.12
C GLN A 63 -11.70 -5.13 6.55
N GLY A 64 -12.86 -5.15 5.90
CA GLY A 64 -13.89 -6.16 6.10
C GLY A 64 -13.44 -7.54 5.61
N VAL A 65 -13.36 -8.50 6.53
CA VAL A 65 -13.13 -9.91 6.22
C VAL A 65 -14.37 -10.71 6.61
N TRP A 66 -14.82 -11.55 5.70
CA TRP A 66 -16.06 -12.31 5.77
C TRP A 66 -15.77 -13.82 5.80
N TRP A 67 -16.76 -14.60 6.24
CA TRP A 67 -16.70 -16.05 6.28
C TRP A 67 -17.87 -16.66 5.52
N CYS A 68 -17.56 -17.63 4.66
CA CYS A 68 -18.56 -18.43 3.98
C CYS A 68 -18.87 -19.69 4.80
N PRO A 69 -20.09 -19.84 5.35
CA PRO A 69 -20.45 -21.05 6.11
C PRO A 69 -20.59 -22.30 5.21
N THR A 70 -20.74 -22.13 3.90
CA THR A 70 -20.91 -23.24 2.95
C THR A 70 -19.60 -23.85 2.50
N CYS A 71 -18.56 -23.02 2.30
CA CYS A 71 -17.24 -23.46 1.84
C CYS A 71 -16.22 -23.57 2.97
N ASP A 72 -16.59 -23.14 4.19
CA ASP A 72 -15.72 -23.11 5.37
C ASP A 72 -14.44 -22.30 5.13
N GLU A 73 -14.59 -21.14 4.47
CA GLU A 73 -13.47 -20.33 3.99
C GLU A 73 -13.68 -18.83 4.25
N SER A 74 -12.58 -18.12 4.52
CA SER A 74 -12.55 -16.66 4.62
C SER A 74 -12.52 -16.00 3.25
N THR A 75 -13.21 -14.88 3.11
CA THR A 75 -13.25 -14.11 1.87
C THR A 75 -13.40 -12.62 2.16
N GLU A 76 -13.04 -11.76 1.22
CA GLU A 76 -13.24 -10.31 1.33
C GLU A 76 -14.62 -9.88 0.78
N SER A 77 -15.33 -10.81 0.13
CA SER A 77 -16.61 -10.55 -0.52
C SER A 77 -17.81 -10.85 0.38
N LYS A 78 -18.82 -9.98 0.34
CA LYS A 78 -20.14 -10.17 1.00
C LYS A 78 -20.92 -11.38 0.47
N ARG A 79 -20.55 -11.83 -0.72
CA ARG A 79 -21.08 -13.04 -1.35
C ARG A 79 -19.92 -13.86 -1.85
N HIS A 80 -19.89 -15.12 -1.44
CA HIS A 80 -18.81 -16.02 -1.84
C HIS A 80 -18.95 -16.42 -3.31
N HIS A 81 -17.88 -16.93 -3.93
CA HIS A 81 -17.92 -17.42 -5.31
C HIS A 81 -18.92 -18.58 -5.49
N CYS A 82 -19.23 -19.32 -4.41
CA CYS A 82 -20.28 -20.36 -4.40
C CYS A 82 -21.72 -19.79 -4.35
N GLY A 83 -21.89 -18.47 -4.24
CA GLY A 83 -23.19 -17.80 -4.18
C GLY A 83 -23.81 -17.67 -2.79
N ALA A 84 -23.23 -18.29 -1.75
CA ALA A 84 -23.72 -18.17 -0.39
C ALA A 84 -23.49 -16.75 0.18
N PRO A 85 -24.42 -16.21 1.01
CA PRO A 85 -24.15 -15.00 1.78
C PRO A 85 -23.04 -15.27 2.80
N THR A 86 -22.16 -14.30 2.99
CA THR A 86 -21.07 -14.41 3.96
C THR A 86 -21.39 -13.61 5.21
N ARG A 87 -20.77 -14.00 6.33
CA ARG A 87 -20.88 -13.27 7.61
C ARG A 87 -19.62 -12.45 7.86
N LEU A 88 -19.77 -11.20 8.30
CA LEU A 88 -18.62 -10.37 8.67
C LEU A 88 -17.95 -10.98 9.91
N VAL A 89 -16.63 -11.16 9.86
CA VAL A 89 -15.83 -11.71 10.96
C VAL A 89 -14.89 -10.67 11.57
N ARG A 90 -14.33 -9.77 10.74
CA ARG A 90 -13.40 -8.73 11.19
C ARG A 90 -13.57 -7.46 10.37
N GLY A 91 -13.17 -6.33 10.96
CA GLY A 91 -13.12 -5.03 10.29
C GLY A 91 -14.49 -4.43 10.11
N MET A 92 -14.60 -3.49 9.17
CA MET A 92 -15.83 -2.78 8.87
C MET A 92 -16.41 -3.28 7.55
N GLY A 93 -17.69 -3.67 7.54
CA GLY A 93 -18.34 -4.21 6.34
C GLY A 93 -18.54 -3.22 5.19
N VAL A 94 -18.11 -1.96 5.36
CA VAL A 94 -18.09 -0.91 4.33
C VAL A 94 -16.70 -0.63 3.78
N VAL A 95 -15.64 -1.13 4.43
CA VAL A 95 -14.26 -0.92 4.00
C VAL A 95 -13.79 -2.19 3.30
N ASP A 96 -13.64 -2.09 1.99
CA ASP A 96 -13.04 -3.13 1.15
C ASP A 96 -11.55 -2.81 0.86
N ASN A 97 -10.92 -3.70 0.10
CA ASN A 97 -9.52 -3.56 -0.30
C ASN A 97 -9.28 -2.30 -1.15
N ASP A 98 -10.27 -1.83 -1.92
CA ASP A 98 -10.11 -0.63 -2.74
C ASP A 98 -10.04 0.63 -1.88
N LEU A 99 -10.87 0.72 -0.84
CA LEU A 99 -10.78 1.81 0.14
C LEU A 99 -9.45 1.79 0.90
N VAL A 100 -8.95 0.60 1.27
CA VAL A 100 -7.64 0.44 1.91
C VAL A 100 -6.53 0.92 0.98
N ASN A 101 -6.48 0.42 -0.25
CA ASN A 101 -5.50 0.83 -1.25
C ASN A 101 -5.53 2.35 -1.50
N ALA A 102 -6.72 2.92 -1.66
CA ALA A 102 -6.87 4.36 -1.89
C ALA A 102 -6.32 5.18 -0.72
N ALA A 103 -6.62 4.79 0.52
CA ALA A 103 -6.09 5.46 1.71
C ALA A 103 -4.57 5.32 1.83
N SER A 104 -4.03 4.13 1.56
CA SER A 104 -2.59 3.84 1.61
C SER A 104 -1.80 4.64 0.57
N VAL A 105 -2.30 4.70 -0.67
CA VAL A 105 -1.69 5.46 -1.76
C VAL A 105 -1.80 6.97 -1.49
N ALA A 106 -2.94 7.45 -1.02
CA ALA A 106 -3.11 8.86 -0.66
C ALA A 106 -2.14 9.26 0.49
N GLY A 107 -2.03 8.43 1.53
CA GLY A 107 -1.10 8.65 2.63
C GLY A 107 0.36 8.68 2.18
N ALA A 108 0.76 7.73 1.32
CA ALA A 108 2.08 7.71 0.71
C ALA A 108 2.34 8.97 -0.13
N GLY A 109 1.38 9.38 -0.96
CA GLY A 109 1.49 10.57 -1.79
C GLY A 109 1.66 11.85 -0.98
N VAL A 110 0.86 12.03 0.09
CA VAL A 110 1.00 13.17 1.01
C VAL A 110 2.37 13.17 1.68
N LEU A 111 2.82 12.02 2.19
CA LEU A 111 4.14 11.91 2.81
C LEU A 111 5.26 12.22 1.81
N GLY A 112 5.18 11.69 0.58
CA GLY A 112 6.14 11.96 -0.47
C GLY A 112 6.22 13.45 -0.83
N MET A 113 5.08 14.12 -0.97
CA MET A 113 5.04 15.56 -1.21
C MET A 113 5.67 16.36 -0.06
N LEU A 114 5.33 16.02 1.19
CA LEU A 114 5.92 16.68 2.35
C LEU A 114 7.44 16.48 2.40
N LEU A 115 7.92 15.27 2.14
CA LEU A 115 9.36 14.99 2.10
C LEU A 115 10.07 15.77 1.00
N LEU A 116 9.49 15.87 -0.20
CA LEU A 116 10.07 16.67 -1.29
C LEU A 116 10.18 18.15 -0.91
N ILE A 117 9.12 18.74 -0.34
CA ILE A 117 9.13 20.14 0.12
C ILE A 117 10.20 20.38 1.20
N LEU A 118 10.48 19.39 2.05
CA LEU A 118 11.51 19.49 3.09
C LEU A 118 12.94 19.32 2.56
N PHE A 119 13.10 18.76 1.36
CA PHE A 119 14.40 18.57 0.71
C PHE A 119 14.77 19.70 -0.27
N GLU A 120 13.86 20.65 -0.53
CA GLU A 120 14.15 21.90 -1.27
C GLU A 120 14.93 22.92 -0.44
#